data_AF-A0A4R6YEW5-F1
#
_entry.id   AF-A0A4R6YEW5-F1
#
_cell.length_a   1.000
_cell.length_b   1.000
_cell.length_c   1.000
_cell.angle_alpha   90.00
_cell.angle_beta   90.00
_cell.angle_gamma   90.00
#
_symmetry.space_group_name_H-M   'P 1'
#
loop_
_entity.id
_entity.type
_entity.pdbx_description
1 polymer ?
#
loop_
_entity_poly.entity_id
_entity_poly.type
_entity_poly.pdbx_seq_one_letter_code
_entity_poly.pdbx_strand_id
1 'polypeptide(L)'
;MSDFDLTTIYFILSESMGGWLWGFVALALLLLAAIVAGIMTLRKNDTPARRPLVAALVAGLVTTIIFTFLVPIWTLAGAGALAAPIDVLFAVLFALVPGGVVGSAVFVIMAFASNRRVAAIA
;
A
#
# COMPACT_ATOMS: atom_id res chain seq x y z
N MET A 1 -13.52 23.82 -13.21
CA MET A 1 -12.88 22.51 -12.94
C MET A 1 -13.26 21.47 -14.02
N SER A 2 -13.35 21.86 -15.30
CA SER A 2 -13.61 20.93 -16.43
C SER A 2 -12.34 20.51 -17.18
N ASP A 3 -11.18 21.04 -16.80
CA ASP A 3 -9.89 20.74 -17.46
C ASP A 3 -9.23 19.45 -16.95
N PHE A 4 -9.94 18.67 -16.12
CA PHE A 4 -9.46 17.40 -15.60
C PHE A 4 -9.71 16.29 -16.64
N ASP A 5 -8.84 16.24 -17.64
CA ASP A 5 -8.87 15.23 -18.69
C ASP A 5 -8.06 13.99 -18.27
N LEU A 6 -8.76 12.88 -18.04
CA LEU A 6 -8.16 11.58 -17.72
C LEU A 6 -7.17 11.12 -18.79
N THR A 7 -7.40 11.48 -20.04
CA THR A 7 -6.52 11.17 -21.18
C THR A 7 -5.18 11.88 -21.00
N THR A 8 -5.23 13.17 -20.66
CA THR A 8 -4.04 13.98 -20.38
C THR A 8 -3.25 13.43 -19.18
N ILE A 9 -3.93 13.02 -18.10
CA ILE A 9 -3.30 12.40 -16.93
C ILE A 9 -2.61 11.07 -17.31
N TYR A 10 -3.27 10.25 -18.12
CA TYR A 10 -2.69 9.01 -18.62
C TYR A 10 -1.40 9.28 -19.41
N PHE A 11 -1.42 10.23 -20.34
CA PHE A 11 -0.22 10.57 -21.12
C PHE A 11 0.92 11.09 -20.24
N ILE A 12 0.63 11.95 -19.27
CA ILE A 12 1.64 12.44 -18.32
C ILE A 12 2.27 11.26 -17.55
N LEU A 13 1.45 10.34 -17.04
CA LEU A 13 1.92 9.17 -16.31
C LEU A 13 2.70 8.20 -17.21
N SER A 14 2.21 7.94 -18.43
CA SER A 14 2.87 7.02 -19.36
C SER A 14 4.21 7.55 -19.85
N GLU A 15 4.31 8.86 -20.09
CA GLU A 15 5.57 9.50 -20.49
C GLU A 15 6.56 9.51 -19.32
N SER A 16 6.09 9.85 -18.12
CA SER A 16 6.95 10.00 -16.93
C SER A 16 7.44 8.65 -16.38
N MET A 17 6.59 7.62 -16.39
CA MET A 17 6.89 6.31 -15.79
C MET A 17 7.27 5.26 -16.84
N GLY A 18 6.98 5.48 -18.12
CA GLY A 18 7.24 4.52 -19.19
C GLY A 18 6.67 3.14 -18.88
N GLY A 19 7.49 2.10 -19.06
CA GLY A 19 7.12 0.72 -18.75
C GLY A 19 6.81 0.44 -17.26
N TRP A 20 7.31 1.27 -16.33
CA TRP A 20 7.05 1.09 -14.89
C TRP A 20 5.59 1.28 -14.52
N LEU A 21 4.84 2.09 -15.28
CA LEU A 21 3.41 2.29 -15.07
C LEU A 21 2.68 0.94 -15.03
N TRP A 22 2.94 0.09 -16.03
CA TRP A 22 2.34 -1.24 -16.12
C TRP A 22 2.80 -2.18 -15.01
N GLY A 23 4.06 -2.07 -14.57
CA GLY A 23 4.57 -2.80 -13.41
C GLY A 23 3.81 -2.44 -12.12
N PHE A 24 3.59 -1.15 -11.86
CA PHE A 24 2.81 -0.68 -10.71
C PHE A 24 1.33 -1.06 -10.81
N VAL A 25 0.74 -1.00 -12.01
CA VAL A 25 -0.64 -1.47 -12.24
C VAL A 25 -0.75 -2.97 -11.96
N ALA A 26 0.16 -3.79 -12.48
CA ALA A 26 0.18 -5.22 -12.23
C ALA A 26 0.34 -5.54 -10.73
N LEU A 27 1.22 -4.83 -10.03
CA LEU A 27 1.41 -4.96 -8.59
C LEU A 27 0.13 -4.58 -7.82
N ALA A 28 -0.52 -3.47 -8.18
CA ALA A 28 -1.76 -3.04 -7.54
C ALA A 28 -2.88 -4.07 -7.72
N LEU A 29 -3.03 -4.61 -8.93
CA LEU A 29 -4.01 -5.66 -9.21
C LEU A 29 -3.71 -6.95 -8.43
N LEU A 30 -2.44 -7.35 -8.34
CA LEU A 30 -2.01 -8.50 -7.56
C LEU A 30 -2.33 -8.34 -6.08
N LEU A 31 -2.02 -7.17 -5.50
CA LEU A 31 -2.32 -6.87 -4.11
C LEU A 31 -3.83 -6.85 -3.86
N LEU A 32 -4.62 -6.26 -4.77
CA LEU A 32 -6.07 -6.27 -4.67
C LEU A 32 -6.63 -7.70 -4.70
N ALA A 33 -6.19 -8.52 -5.66
CA ALA A 33 -6.59 -9.91 -5.76
C ALA A 33 -6.24 -10.71 -4.50
N ALA A 34 -5.06 -10.46 -3.93
CA ALA A 34 -4.62 -11.10 -2.69
C ALA A 34 -5.47 -10.68 -1.48
N ILE A 35 -5.83 -9.38 -1.37
CA ILE A 35 -6.74 -8.88 -0.32
C ILE A 35 -8.11 -9.55 -0.46
N VAL A 36 -8.68 -9.58 -1.66
CA VAL A 36 -9.98 -10.22 -1.93
C VAL A 36 -9.93 -11.70 -1.55
N ALA A 37 -8.87 -12.41 -1.96
CA ALA A 37 -8.66 -13.81 -1.58
C ALA A 37 -8.58 -13.98 -0.05
N GLY A 38 -7.82 -13.13 0.65
CA GLY A 38 -7.71 -13.16 2.11
C GLY A 38 -9.06 -12.94 2.81
N ILE A 39 -9.87 -11.99 2.33
CA ILE A 39 -11.24 -11.76 2.83
C ILE A 39 -12.11 -12.99 2.59
N MET A 40 -12.08 -13.56 1.39
CA MET A 40 -12.85 -14.76 1.05
C MET A 40 -12.44 -15.94 1.94
N THR A 41 -11.14 -16.11 2.22
CA THR A 41 -10.64 -17.16 3.12
C THR A 41 -11.13 -16.96 4.56
N LEU A 42 -11.10 -15.73 5.08
CA LEU A 42 -11.61 -15.44 6.43
C LEU A 42 -13.13 -15.68 6.53
N ARG A 43 -13.89 -15.28 5.51
CA ARG A 43 -15.34 -15.49 5.44
C ARG A 43 -15.72 -16.96 5.33
N LYS A 44 -14.99 -17.75 4.51
CA LYS A 44 -15.25 -19.19 4.36
C LYS A 44 -15.10 -19.97 5.66
N ASN A 45 -14.29 -19.47 6.60
CA ASN A 45 -13.93 -20.15 7.83
C ASN A 45 -14.46 -19.46 9.09
N ASP A 46 -15.41 -18.51 8.95
CA ASP A 46 -15.97 -17.69 10.03
C ASP A 46 -14.91 -17.11 11.00
N THR A 47 -13.72 -16.81 10.48
CA THR A 47 -12.60 -16.34 11.30
C THR A 47 -12.63 -14.82 11.43
N PRO A 48 -12.45 -14.26 12.64
CA PRO A 48 -12.56 -12.83 12.85
C PRO A 48 -11.45 -12.07 12.13
N ALA A 49 -11.83 -11.16 11.22
CA ALA A 49 -10.89 -10.33 10.46
C ALA A 49 -10.17 -9.25 11.29
N ARG A 50 -10.57 -9.05 12.56
CA ARG A 50 -10.04 -7.99 13.43
C ARG A 50 -8.52 -8.08 13.61
N ARG A 51 -7.98 -9.27 13.86
CA ARG A 51 -6.52 -9.45 14.08
C ARG A 51 -5.71 -9.18 12.80
N PRO A 52 -6.02 -9.78 11.64
CA PRO A 52 -5.37 -9.43 10.38
C PRO A 52 -5.44 -7.94 10.04
N LEU A 53 -6.62 -7.31 10.25
CA LEU A 53 -6.82 -5.90 9.94
C LEU A 53 -6.00 -4.98 10.85
N VAL A 54 -5.99 -5.23 12.16
CA VAL A 54 -5.18 -4.43 13.10
C VAL A 54 -3.69 -4.60 12.81
N ALA A 55 -3.22 -5.82 12.55
CA ALA A 55 -1.82 -6.07 12.19
C ALA A 55 -1.42 -5.34 10.91
N ALA A 56 -2.28 -5.38 9.89
CA ALA A 56 -2.08 -4.66 8.63
C ALA A 56 -2.04 -3.14 8.81
N LEU A 57 -2.95 -2.58 9.61
CA LEU A 57 -2.98 -1.14 9.92
C LEU A 57 -1.72 -0.70 10.66
N VAL A 58 -1.31 -1.44 11.69
CA VAL A 58 -0.09 -1.12 12.46
C VAL A 58 1.14 -1.21 11.56
N ALA A 59 1.30 -2.31 10.82
CA ALA A 59 2.45 -2.49 9.94
C ALA A 59 2.49 -1.44 8.83
N GLY A 60 1.34 -1.13 8.23
CA GLY A 60 1.21 -0.09 7.22
C GLY A 60 1.56 1.29 7.76
N LEU A 61 1.02 1.68 8.93
CA LEU A 61 1.32 2.95 9.58
C LEU A 61 2.80 3.08 9.96
N VAL A 62 3.38 2.06 10.57
CA VAL A 62 4.81 2.06 10.93
C VAL A 62 5.68 2.22 9.68
N THR A 63 5.34 1.49 8.61
CA THR A 63 6.05 1.61 7.33
C THR A 63 5.90 3.01 6.74
N THR A 64 4.69 3.56 6.72
CA THR A 64 4.44 4.93 6.26
C THR A 64 5.31 5.93 7.03
N ILE A 65 5.33 5.87 8.37
CA ILE A 65 6.13 6.77 9.20
C ILE A 65 7.61 6.67 8.83
N ILE A 66 8.16 5.46 8.74
CA ILE A 66 9.56 5.23 8.37
C ILE A 66 9.85 5.83 6.99
N PHE A 67 9.00 5.51 6.00
CA PHE A 67 9.20 5.99 4.64
C PHE A 67 9.02 7.49 4.49
N THR A 68 8.17 8.15 5.29
CA THR A 68 8.03 9.61 5.31
C THR A 68 9.38 10.28 5.57
N PHE A 69 10.14 9.80 6.56
CA PHE A 69 11.48 10.34 6.85
C PHE A 69 12.54 9.92 5.84
N LEU A 70 12.31 8.83 5.10
CA LEU A 70 13.16 8.41 3.99
C LEU A 70 12.84 9.13 2.67
N VAL A 71 11.76 9.94 2.62
CA VAL A 71 11.36 10.63 1.39
C VAL A 71 12.47 11.47 0.76
N PRO A 72 13.25 12.26 1.52
CA PRO A 72 14.33 13.03 0.91
C PRO A 72 15.41 12.15 0.27
N ILE A 73 15.66 10.96 0.81
CA ILE A 73 16.75 10.07 0.37
C ILE A 73 16.42 9.43 -0.98
N TRP A 74 15.28 8.75 -1.10
CA TRP A 74 14.90 8.05 -2.34
C TRP A 74 14.35 8.97 -3.44
N THR A 75 13.99 10.23 -3.12
CA THR A 75 13.62 11.26 -4.12
C THR A 75 14.79 12.18 -4.49
N LEU A 76 15.96 11.98 -3.87
CA LEU A 76 17.15 12.82 -4.07
C LEU A 76 16.89 14.31 -3.75
N ALA A 77 15.97 14.59 -2.84
CA ALA A 77 15.67 15.94 -2.40
C ALA A 77 16.72 16.47 -1.41
N GLY A 78 16.88 17.80 -1.36
CA GLY A 78 17.86 18.44 -0.47
C GLY A 78 17.55 18.29 1.02
N ALA A 79 18.53 18.60 1.89
CA ALA A 79 18.41 18.44 3.35
C ALA A 79 17.27 19.26 4.00
N GLY A 80 16.76 20.29 3.31
CA GLY A 80 15.61 21.09 3.74
C GLY A 80 14.25 20.56 3.27
N ALA A 81 14.16 19.38 2.66
CA ALA A 81 12.95 18.87 2.01
C ALA A 81 11.78 18.53 2.94
N LEU A 82 11.91 18.73 4.25
CA LEU A 82 10.83 18.57 5.25
C LEU A 82 10.66 19.83 6.12
N ALA A 83 11.12 20.99 5.63
CA ALA A 83 11.16 22.22 6.42
C ALA A 83 9.78 22.89 6.56
N ALA A 84 8.90 22.74 5.58
CA ALA A 84 7.55 23.27 5.64
C ALA A 84 6.51 22.18 5.99
N PRO A 85 5.41 22.53 6.68
CA PRO A 85 4.32 21.58 6.97
C PRO A 85 3.74 20.89 5.71
N ILE A 86 3.71 21.62 4.59
CA ILE A 86 3.24 21.09 3.31
C ILE A 86 4.18 19.99 2.77
N ASP A 87 5.48 20.11 3.00
CA ASP A 87 6.47 19.12 2.56
C ASP A 87 6.28 17.80 3.32
N VAL A 88 6.01 17.89 4.62
CA VAL A 88 5.68 16.72 5.45
C VAL A 88 4.41 16.05 4.96
N LEU A 89 3.37 16.82 4.60
CA LEU A 89 2.15 16.26 4.04
C LEU A 89 2.43 15.47 2.76
N PHE A 90 3.17 16.05 1.80
CA PHE A 90 3.52 15.33 0.57
C PHE A 90 4.40 14.11 0.85
N ALA A 91 5.36 14.20 1.78
CA ALA A 91 6.18 13.06 2.17
C ALA A 91 5.33 11.92 2.77
N VAL A 92 4.31 12.24 3.57
CA VAL A 92 3.33 11.26 4.05
C VAL A 92 2.56 10.64 2.89
N LEU A 93 2.05 11.46 1.96
CA LEU A 93 1.30 10.98 0.80
C LEU A 93 2.14 10.03 -0.08
N PHE A 94 3.42 10.33 -0.31
CA PHE A 94 4.34 9.43 -1.01
C PHE A 94 4.59 8.14 -0.22
N ALA A 95 4.76 8.24 1.09
CA ALA A 95 5.02 7.09 1.96
C ALA A 95 3.80 6.16 2.15
N LEU A 96 2.58 6.64 1.85
CA LEU A 96 1.40 5.78 1.81
C LEU A 96 1.51 4.66 0.77
N VAL A 97 2.30 4.85 -0.29
CA VAL A 97 2.51 3.81 -1.32
C VAL A 97 3.21 2.58 -0.72
N PRO A 98 4.45 2.67 -0.19
CA PRO A 98 5.10 1.52 0.45
C PRO A 98 4.34 1.06 1.70
N GLY A 99 3.73 1.97 2.47
CA GLY A 99 2.88 1.62 3.61
C GLY A 99 1.67 0.75 3.23
N GLY A 100 1.00 1.08 2.13
CA GLY A 100 -0.12 0.29 1.58
C GLY A 100 0.33 -1.08 1.07
N VAL A 101 1.50 -1.16 0.43
CA VAL A 101 2.09 -2.44 0.00
C VAL A 101 2.38 -3.34 1.20
N VAL A 102 3.03 -2.83 2.25
CA VAL A 102 3.33 -3.63 3.44
C VAL A 102 2.05 -4.00 4.21
N GLY A 103 1.14 -3.05 4.40
CA GLY A 103 -0.13 -3.31 5.10
C GLY A 103 -0.96 -4.39 4.41
N SER A 104 -1.10 -4.31 3.08
CA SER A 104 -1.80 -5.33 2.29
C SER A 104 -1.10 -6.69 2.36
N ALA A 105 0.22 -6.76 2.26
CA ALA A 105 0.98 -7.99 2.41
C ALA A 105 0.75 -8.63 3.80
N VAL A 106 0.85 -7.85 4.88
CA VAL A 106 0.63 -8.33 6.25
C VAL A 106 -0.80 -8.84 6.44
N PHE A 107 -1.80 -8.11 5.91
CA PHE A 107 -3.19 -8.57 5.95
C PHE A 107 -3.33 -9.97 5.33
N VAL A 108 -2.80 -10.13 4.12
CA VAL A 108 -2.88 -11.37 3.34
C VAL A 108 -2.19 -12.51 4.07
N ILE A 109 -0.97 -12.30 4.55
CA ILE A 109 -0.21 -13.29 5.33
C ILE A 109 -1.00 -13.74 6.56
N MET A 110 -1.55 -12.79 7.32
CA MET A 110 -2.30 -13.08 8.54
C MET A 110 -3.64 -13.77 8.27
N ALA A 111 -4.33 -13.41 7.18
CA ALA A 111 -5.56 -14.08 6.75
C ALA A 111 -5.29 -15.55 6.42
N PHE A 112 -4.24 -15.84 5.64
CA PHE A 112 -3.87 -17.23 5.30
C PHE A 112 -3.28 -18.01 6.48
N ALA A 113 -2.50 -17.37 7.35
CA ALA A 113 -1.98 -18.01 8.56
C ALA A 113 -3.10 -18.40 9.54
N SER A 114 -4.16 -17.61 9.62
CA SER A 114 -5.32 -17.91 10.45
C SER A 114 -6.04 -19.18 9.97
N ASN A 115 -6.14 -19.38 8.66
CA ASN A 115 -6.68 -20.61 8.07
C ASN A 115 -5.85 -21.85 8.45
N ARG A 116 -4.51 -21.76 8.34
CA ARG A 116 -3.62 -22.87 8.73
C ARG A 116 -3.78 -23.28 10.20
N ARG A 117 -4.06 -22.33 11.09
CA ARG A 117 -4.30 -22.62 12.51
C ARG A 117 -5.63 -23.35 12.74
N VAL A 118 -6.69 -22.98 12.03
CA VAL A 118 -7.99 -23.68 12.12
C VAL A 118 -7.85 -25.13 11.64
N ALA A 119 -7.20 -25.34 10.50
CA ALA A 119 -6.99 -26.68 9.93
C ALA A 119 -6.07 -27.60 10.78
N ALA A 120 -5.23 -27.04 11.64
CA ALA A 120 -4.34 -27.81 12.53
C ALA A 120 -5.00 -28.22 13.86
N ILE A 121 -6.16 -27.64 14.20
CA ILE A 121 -6.88 -27.89 15.45
C ILE A 121 -8.12 -28.76 15.22
N ALA A 122 -8.64 -28.80 13.97
CA ALA A 122 -9.72 -29.69 13.54
C ALA A 122 -9.21 -31.10 13.24
#